data_AF-A0A7X7YMZ4-F1
#
_entry.id   AF-A0A7X7YMZ4-F1
#
_cell.length_a   1.000
_cell.length_b   1.000
_cell.length_c   1.000
_cell.angle_alpha   90.00
_cell.angle_beta   90.00
_cell.angle_gamma   90.00
#
_symmetry.space_group_name_H-M   'P 1'
#
loop_
_entity.id
_entity.type
_entity.pdbx_description
1 polymer ?
#
loop_
_entity_poly.entity_id
_entity_poly.type
_entity_poly.pdbx_seq_one_letter_code
_entity_poly.pdbx_strand_id
1 'polypeptide(L)'
;MTVERTIAEINEKVKQGKAVVVTAEEIIDIVKEKGVKRAAQEIDVVTTGTFGTMCSSGAFLNFGHSKPRIKMNKANLNGVPAYAGIAAVDAYIGATALPESDPENRIHPGKFLYGGGHVIEDLVAGKKVKLEASGYGTDCYPRRHLETWITLQDINEAILFNPRNAYQNYGVAVNTSNKTIYTYMGVLKPRMGNASYSTSGQLSPLLNDPYYRTIGIGTRVFLGGGIGYVAWHGTQHNPSVARGENGVPTTGAGTLALIGDLKQMSPNWLRGVSFLGYGASLAVGIGVPIPILNEEILVSTAVTDAEIYTTVVDYSSAYPERKPEVLGKVSYAELRSGVIKLQGKDVPTTPLSSYAKAREIAQILKEWISNGSFLLTEPVQLLPSVEAGIELKSIEIRNNS
;
A
#
# COMPACT_ATOMS: atom_id res chain seq x y z
N MET A 1 35.95 -9.60 8.57
CA MET A 1 35.72 -8.42 7.72
C MET A 1 34.23 -8.25 7.62
N THR A 2 33.73 -7.05 7.90
CA THR A 2 32.34 -6.68 7.65
C THR A 2 32.09 -6.72 6.15
N VAL A 3 30.97 -7.30 5.73
CA VAL A 3 30.58 -7.35 4.31
C VAL A 3 30.10 -5.96 3.91
N GLU A 4 30.65 -5.44 2.82
CA GLU A 4 30.15 -4.25 2.13
C GLU A 4 30.03 -4.59 0.64
N ARG A 5 28.85 -4.36 0.07
CA ARG A 5 28.55 -4.60 -1.34
C ARG A 5 27.74 -3.47 -1.93
N THR A 6 27.79 -3.37 -3.24
CA THR A 6 26.97 -2.44 -4.03
C THR A 6 25.82 -3.16 -4.72
N ILE A 7 24.77 -2.42 -5.07
CA ILE A 7 23.66 -2.94 -5.88
C ILE A 7 24.17 -3.39 -7.26
N ALA A 8 25.17 -2.70 -7.81
CA ALA A 8 25.83 -3.09 -9.06
C ALA A 8 26.45 -4.50 -9.00
N GLU A 9 27.19 -4.81 -7.93
CA GLU A 9 27.79 -6.14 -7.74
C GLU A 9 26.72 -7.23 -7.56
N ILE A 10 25.65 -6.94 -6.83
CA ILE A 10 24.50 -7.85 -6.70
C ILE A 10 23.85 -8.10 -8.07
N ASN A 11 23.60 -7.04 -8.84
CA ASN A 11 23.03 -7.16 -10.18
C ASN A 11 23.92 -7.95 -11.14
N GLU A 12 25.25 -7.86 -11.01
CA GLU A 12 26.16 -8.69 -11.79
C GLU A 12 26.00 -10.18 -11.45
N LYS A 13 25.87 -10.51 -10.16
CA LYS A 13 25.54 -11.90 -9.75
C LYS A 13 24.17 -12.34 -10.28
N VAL A 14 23.17 -11.46 -10.27
CA VAL A 14 21.83 -11.76 -10.81
C VAL A 14 21.92 -12.10 -12.29
N LYS A 15 22.62 -11.29 -13.09
CA LYS A 15 22.84 -11.56 -14.53
C LYS A 15 23.57 -12.87 -14.79
N GLN A 16 24.47 -13.26 -13.89
CA GLN A 16 25.20 -14.53 -13.96
C GLN A 16 24.41 -15.73 -13.43
N GLY A 17 23.21 -15.53 -12.88
CA GLY A 17 22.44 -16.59 -12.22
C GLY A 17 23.07 -17.12 -10.92
N LYS A 18 23.91 -16.31 -10.27
CA LYS A 18 24.66 -16.67 -9.05
C LYS A 18 24.16 -15.98 -7.78
N ALA A 19 23.23 -15.04 -7.90
CA ALA A 19 22.72 -14.31 -6.75
C ALA A 19 21.93 -15.24 -5.82
N VAL A 20 22.21 -15.16 -4.52
CA VAL A 20 21.44 -15.89 -3.50
C VAL A 20 20.31 -15.00 -3.02
N VAL A 21 19.09 -15.36 -3.42
CA VAL A 21 17.86 -14.63 -3.12
C VAL A 21 17.00 -15.47 -2.19
N VAL A 22 16.55 -14.87 -1.09
CA VAL A 22 15.67 -15.52 -0.12
C VAL A 22 14.48 -14.61 0.19
N THR A 23 13.44 -15.15 0.82
CA THR A 23 12.32 -14.35 1.33
C THR A 23 12.58 -13.88 2.76
N ALA A 24 11.83 -12.86 3.21
CA ALA A 24 11.90 -12.38 4.59
C ALA A 24 11.42 -13.42 5.62
N GLU A 25 10.73 -14.49 5.21
CA GLU A 25 10.49 -15.65 6.08
C GLU A 25 11.72 -16.56 6.17
N GLU A 26 12.34 -16.89 5.04
CA GLU A 26 13.49 -17.79 4.96
C GLU A 26 14.73 -17.22 5.67
N ILE A 27 14.94 -15.90 5.62
CA ILE A 27 16.13 -15.27 6.21
C ILE A 27 16.20 -15.43 7.73
N ILE A 28 15.05 -15.50 8.42
CA ILE A 28 14.98 -15.63 9.88
C ILE A 28 15.63 -16.96 10.32
N ASP A 29 15.27 -18.06 9.68
CA ASP A 29 15.83 -19.38 9.97
C ASP A 29 17.31 -19.45 9.60
N ILE A 30 17.71 -18.85 8.47
CA ILE A 30 19.11 -18.79 8.03
C ILE A 30 19.98 -18.04 9.05
N VAL A 31 19.51 -16.90 9.57
CA VAL A 31 20.23 -16.13 10.58
C VAL A 31 20.31 -16.90 11.90
N LYS A 32 19.24 -17.60 12.29
CA LYS A 32 19.23 -18.44 13.49
C LYS A 32 20.23 -19.60 13.41
N GLU A 33 20.35 -20.23 12.24
CA GLU A 33 21.25 -21.38 12.04
C GLU A 33 22.71 -20.95 11.84
N LYS A 34 22.95 -19.96 10.97
CA LYS A 34 24.31 -19.59 10.50
C LYS A 34 24.90 -18.37 11.20
N GLY A 35 24.06 -17.57 11.87
CA GLY A 35 24.43 -16.27 12.42
C GLY A 35 24.48 -15.16 11.37
N VAL A 36 24.30 -13.92 11.84
CA VAL A 36 24.25 -12.69 11.01
C VAL A 36 25.46 -12.56 10.09
N LYS A 37 26.68 -12.72 10.62
CA LYS A 37 27.91 -12.51 9.84
C LYS A 37 28.00 -13.42 8.61
N ARG A 38 27.70 -14.70 8.78
CA ARG A 38 27.76 -15.67 7.69
C ARG A 38 26.61 -15.50 6.71
N ALA A 39 25.40 -15.27 7.22
CA ALA A 39 24.25 -14.97 6.38
C ALA A 39 24.47 -13.70 5.52
N ALA A 40 25.05 -12.63 6.09
CA ALA A 40 25.41 -11.43 5.33
C ALA A 40 26.43 -11.71 4.21
N GLN A 41 27.33 -12.68 4.38
CA GLN A 41 28.30 -13.08 3.35
C GLN A 41 27.71 -13.93 2.23
N GLU A 42 26.64 -14.67 2.49
CA GLU A 42 26.04 -15.61 1.55
C GLU A 42 24.84 -15.02 0.81
N ILE A 43 23.99 -14.24 1.48
CA ILE A 43 22.74 -13.72 0.94
C ILE A 43 22.98 -12.39 0.22
N ASP A 44 22.44 -12.27 -0.99
CA ASP A 44 22.53 -11.06 -1.81
C ASP A 44 21.25 -10.21 -1.71
N VAL A 45 20.07 -10.84 -1.67
CA VAL A 45 18.78 -10.13 -1.65
C VAL A 45 17.77 -10.84 -0.75
N VAL A 46 17.03 -10.07 0.05
CA VAL A 46 15.84 -10.52 0.77
C VAL A 46 14.60 -9.93 0.12
N THR A 47 13.64 -10.76 -0.24
CA THR A 47 12.38 -10.34 -0.87
C THR A 47 11.25 -10.24 0.14
N THR A 48 10.50 -9.14 0.05
CA THR A 48 9.41 -8.80 0.95
C THR A 48 8.10 -8.67 0.17
N GLY A 49 6.97 -8.67 0.88
CA GLY A 49 5.67 -8.61 0.25
C GLY A 49 4.57 -8.10 1.19
N THR A 50 3.59 -7.42 0.63
CA THR A 50 2.35 -7.07 1.32
C THR A 50 1.19 -7.07 0.33
N PHE A 51 0.02 -7.51 0.79
CA PHE A 51 -1.24 -7.41 0.07
C PHE A 51 -2.30 -6.95 1.05
N GLY A 52 -2.77 -5.72 0.89
CA GLY A 52 -3.70 -5.11 1.82
C GLY A 52 -4.50 -3.99 1.17
N THR A 53 -5.48 -3.49 1.92
CA THR A 53 -6.34 -2.39 1.46
C THR A 53 -5.55 -1.09 1.49
N MET A 54 -5.40 -0.46 0.33
CA MET A 54 -4.63 0.77 0.12
C MET A 54 -5.54 1.85 -0.48
N CYS A 55 -6.31 2.53 0.37
CA CYS A 55 -7.29 3.52 -0.07
C CYS A 55 -6.69 4.71 -0.83
N SER A 56 -5.45 5.07 -0.52
CA SER A 56 -4.71 6.12 -1.22
C SER A 56 -4.05 5.60 -2.50
N SER A 57 -4.90 5.11 -3.39
CA SER A 57 -4.55 4.59 -4.71
C SER A 57 -5.43 5.23 -5.77
N GLY A 58 -4.96 5.28 -7.01
CA GLY A 58 -5.71 5.83 -8.12
C GLY A 58 -4.97 5.70 -9.44
N ALA A 59 -5.60 6.13 -10.53
CA ALA A 59 -5.02 6.01 -11.85
C ALA A 59 -5.18 7.29 -12.67
N PHE A 60 -4.09 7.74 -13.29
CA PHE A 60 -4.13 8.70 -14.39
C PHE A 60 -4.39 7.95 -15.71
N LEU A 61 -5.38 8.43 -16.46
CA LEU A 61 -5.84 7.81 -17.70
C LEU A 61 -5.87 8.86 -18.81
N ASN A 62 -5.24 8.55 -19.93
CA ASN A 62 -5.34 9.36 -21.15
C ASN A 62 -6.17 8.61 -22.21
N PHE A 63 -7.36 9.12 -22.50
CA PHE A 63 -8.32 8.42 -23.36
C PHE A 63 -8.12 8.68 -24.87
N GLY A 64 -7.20 9.58 -25.23
CA GLY A 64 -7.10 10.09 -26.59
C GLY A 64 -8.32 10.94 -27.02
N HIS A 65 -8.20 11.58 -28.19
CA HIS A 65 -9.29 12.40 -28.72
C HIS A 65 -10.25 11.61 -29.59
N SER A 66 -11.54 11.86 -29.41
CA SER A 66 -12.59 11.52 -30.38
C SER A 66 -12.56 12.44 -31.60
N LYS A 67 -13.35 12.09 -32.63
CA LYS A 67 -13.62 12.95 -33.79
C LYS A 67 -15.09 13.40 -33.78
N PRO A 68 -15.40 14.71 -33.77
CA PRO A 68 -14.47 15.81 -33.50
C PRO A 68 -13.92 15.79 -32.06
N ARG A 69 -12.81 16.51 -31.82
CA ARG A 69 -12.07 16.53 -30.55
C ARG A 69 -12.93 17.05 -29.39
N ILE A 70 -12.66 16.54 -28.19
CA ILE A 70 -13.27 16.96 -26.91
C ILE A 70 -12.18 17.45 -25.94
N LYS A 71 -12.54 18.46 -25.14
CA LYS A 71 -11.84 18.85 -23.91
C LYS A 71 -12.77 18.48 -22.75
N MET A 72 -12.44 17.40 -22.06
CA MET A 72 -13.21 16.89 -20.95
C MET A 72 -13.09 17.86 -19.76
N ASN A 73 -14.23 18.29 -19.23
CA ASN A 73 -14.33 19.07 -18.00
C ASN A 73 -14.92 18.22 -16.86
N LYS A 74 -15.76 17.25 -17.21
CA LYS A 74 -16.24 16.19 -16.31
C LYS A 74 -16.11 14.85 -17.03
N ALA A 75 -15.71 13.82 -16.30
CA ALA A 75 -15.64 12.46 -16.81
C ALA A 75 -16.13 11.47 -15.74
N ASN A 76 -16.82 10.43 -16.17
CA ASN A 76 -17.22 9.30 -15.34
C ASN A 76 -16.81 7.99 -16.04
N LEU A 77 -16.46 6.99 -15.23
CA LEU A 77 -16.15 5.63 -15.65
C LEU A 77 -17.10 4.66 -14.94
N ASN A 78 -18.00 4.00 -15.67
CA ASN A 78 -19.10 3.22 -15.08
C ASN A 78 -19.89 4.03 -14.02
N GLY A 79 -20.15 5.31 -14.30
CA GLY A 79 -20.82 6.22 -13.36
C GLY A 79 -19.96 6.71 -12.18
N VAL A 80 -18.73 6.21 -12.02
CA VAL A 80 -17.79 6.67 -10.98
C VAL A 80 -17.05 7.91 -11.48
N PRO A 81 -17.03 9.02 -10.72
CA PRO A 81 -16.38 10.24 -11.15
C PRO A 81 -14.86 10.09 -11.27
N ALA A 82 -14.32 10.60 -12.39
CA ALA A 82 -12.90 10.76 -12.64
C ALA A 82 -12.59 12.25 -12.84
N TYR A 83 -11.55 12.75 -12.18
CA TYR A 83 -11.18 14.16 -12.20
C TYR A 83 -10.55 14.54 -13.55
N ALA A 84 -11.30 15.24 -14.40
CA ALA A 84 -10.88 15.65 -15.75
C ALA A 84 -10.15 17.00 -15.81
N GLY A 85 -9.82 17.62 -14.67
CA GLY A 85 -9.22 18.95 -14.59
C GLY A 85 -7.72 19.02 -14.90
N ILE A 86 -7.13 17.97 -15.48
CA ILE A 86 -5.68 17.83 -15.68
C ILE A 86 -5.27 18.36 -17.05
N ALA A 87 -5.97 17.94 -18.11
CA ALA A 87 -5.74 18.32 -19.49
C ALA A 87 -6.97 17.96 -20.35
N ALA A 88 -6.85 17.90 -21.67
CA ALA A 88 -8.02 17.80 -22.55
C ALA A 88 -8.70 16.42 -22.54
N VAL A 89 -7.95 15.34 -22.40
CA VAL A 89 -8.47 13.96 -22.46
C VAL A 89 -7.90 13.08 -21.34
N ASP A 90 -7.43 13.74 -20.28
CA ASP A 90 -6.76 13.15 -19.14
C ASP A 90 -7.71 13.19 -17.94
N ALA A 91 -7.81 12.09 -17.21
CA ALA A 91 -8.54 12.06 -15.95
C ALA A 91 -7.79 11.27 -14.88
N TYR A 92 -8.03 11.63 -13.61
CA TYR A 92 -7.60 10.85 -12.46
C TYR A 92 -8.78 10.22 -11.75
N ILE A 93 -8.80 8.89 -11.65
CA ILE A 93 -9.81 8.15 -10.87
C ILE A 93 -9.20 7.70 -9.54
N GLY A 94 -9.81 8.13 -8.43
CA GLY A 94 -9.41 7.71 -7.08
C GLY A 94 -10.08 6.41 -6.68
N ALA A 95 -9.36 5.50 -6.02
CA ALA A 95 -9.88 4.19 -5.62
C ALA A 95 -11.12 4.25 -4.71
N THR A 96 -11.26 5.33 -3.94
CA THR A 96 -12.39 5.54 -3.01
C THR A 96 -13.54 6.34 -3.61
N ALA A 97 -13.44 6.76 -4.88
CA ALA A 97 -14.53 7.47 -5.55
C ALA A 97 -15.76 6.57 -5.66
N LEU A 98 -16.94 7.13 -5.41
CA LEU A 98 -18.23 6.44 -5.48
C LEU A 98 -19.06 7.00 -6.62
N PRO A 99 -19.86 6.17 -7.30
CA PRO A 99 -20.80 6.68 -8.28
C PRO A 99 -21.89 7.50 -7.59
N GLU A 100 -22.44 8.51 -8.28
CA GLU A 100 -23.50 9.37 -7.73
C GLU A 100 -24.77 8.59 -7.33
N SER A 101 -24.98 7.43 -7.94
CA SER A 101 -26.08 6.51 -7.62
C SER A 101 -25.88 5.70 -6.33
N ASP A 102 -24.69 5.69 -5.74
CA ASP A 102 -24.47 4.96 -4.48
C ASP A 102 -25.26 5.64 -3.34
N PRO A 103 -26.03 4.88 -2.52
CA PRO A 103 -26.80 5.46 -1.43
C PRO A 103 -25.93 5.88 -0.24
N GLU A 104 -24.63 5.59 -0.27
CA GLU A 104 -23.66 5.82 0.80
C GLU A 104 -24.20 5.30 2.14
N ASN A 105 -24.11 6.12 3.19
CA ASN A 105 -24.65 5.81 4.52
C ASN A 105 -26.06 6.38 4.76
N ARG A 106 -26.85 6.72 3.72
CA ARG A 106 -28.26 7.16 3.90
C ARG A 106 -29.09 6.11 4.63
N ILE A 107 -28.83 4.83 4.38
CA ILE A 107 -29.27 3.71 5.21
C ILE A 107 -28.00 3.06 5.76
N HIS A 108 -27.67 3.36 7.02
CA HIS A 108 -26.44 2.87 7.64
C HIS A 108 -26.59 1.43 8.19
N PRO A 109 -25.62 0.52 7.94
CA PRO A 109 -24.38 0.74 7.20
C PRO A 109 -24.53 0.58 5.67
N GLY A 110 -23.96 1.52 4.91
CA GLY A 110 -23.89 1.49 3.45
C GLY A 110 -23.05 0.34 2.91
N LYS A 111 -23.39 -0.21 1.75
CA LYS A 111 -22.70 -1.39 1.18
C LYS A 111 -21.50 -1.04 0.31
N PHE A 112 -21.48 0.13 -0.35
CA PHE A 112 -20.40 0.60 -1.21
C PHE A 112 -19.98 -0.43 -2.28
N LEU A 113 -20.96 -0.99 -3.00
CA LEU A 113 -20.77 -2.18 -3.84
C LEU A 113 -19.85 -1.96 -5.04
N TYR A 114 -19.67 -0.71 -5.47
CA TYR A 114 -18.85 -0.37 -6.63
C TYR A 114 -18.27 1.04 -6.47
N GLY A 115 -17.05 1.24 -6.94
CA GLY A 115 -16.31 2.49 -6.80
C GLY A 115 -15.04 2.49 -7.62
N GLY A 116 -14.17 3.49 -7.45
CA GLY A 116 -13.00 3.66 -8.31
C GLY A 116 -12.02 2.49 -8.29
N GLY A 117 -11.85 1.83 -7.14
CA GLY A 117 -11.03 0.61 -7.05
C GLY A 117 -11.59 -0.55 -7.89
N HIS A 118 -12.91 -0.66 -7.99
CA HIS A 118 -13.58 -1.65 -8.82
C HIS A 118 -13.46 -1.30 -10.31
N VAL A 119 -13.51 -0.02 -10.68
CA VAL A 119 -13.23 0.42 -12.07
C VAL A 119 -11.78 0.07 -12.46
N ILE A 120 -10.81 0.30 -11.58
CA ILE A 120 -9.41 -0.04 -11.82
C ILE A 120 -9.25 -1.56 -12.00
N GLU A 121 -9.86 -2.37 -11.12
CA GLU A 121 -9.89 -3.83 -11.27
C GLU A 121 -10.51 -4.26 -12.60
N ASP A 122 -11.66 -3.68 -12.98
CA ASP A 122 -12.35 -4.01 -14.22
C ASP A 122 -11.51 -3.69 -15.47
N LEU A 123 -10.81 -2.56 -15.50
CA LEU A 123 -9.88 -2.21 -16.57
C LEU A 123 -8.74 -3.23 -16.67
N VAL A 124 -8.09 -3.56 -15.55
CA VAL A 124 -6.97 -4.51 -15.52
C VAL A 124 -7.43 -5.94 -15.82
N ALA A 125 -8.68 -6.28 -15.52
CA ALA A 125 -9.32 -7.53 -15.93
C ALA A 125 -9.74 -7.55 -17.42
N GLY A 126 -9.47 -6.49 -18.19
CA GLY A 126 -9.82 -6.38 -19.61
C GLY A 126 -11.32 -6.20 -19.87
N LYS A 127 -12.11 -5.81 -18.86
CA LYS A 127 -13.54 -5.58 -19.03
C LYS A 127 -13.79 -4.23 -19.70
N LYS A 128 -14.95 -4.13 -20.36
CA LYS A 128 -15.43 -2.86 -20.92
C LYS A 128 -15.92 -1.96 -19.80
N VAL A 129 -15.48 -0.70 -19.83
CA VAL A 129 -15.90 0.37 -18.94
C VAL A 129 -16.55 1.47 -19.76
N LYS A 130 -17.69 1.97 -19.31
CA LYS A 130 -18.42 3.07 -19.93
C LYS A 130 -17.72 4.39 -19.58
N LEU A 131 -17.24 5.11 -20.58
CA LEU A 131 -16.72 6.48 -20.44
C LEU A 131 -17.82 7.47 -20.81
N GLU A 132 -18.18 8.33 -19.88
CA GLU A 132 -19.09 9.46 -20.09
C GLU A 132 -18.33 10.75 -19.80
N ALA A 133 -18.16 11.59 -20.81
CA ALA A 133 -17.43 12.85 -20.69
C ALA A 133 -18.26 14.02 -21.21
N SER A 134 -18.12 15.17 -20.56
CA SER A 134 -18.71 16.43 -20.99
C SER A 134 -17.73 17.59 -20.90
N GLY A 135 -17.90 18.57 -21.79
CA GLY A 135 -17.07 19.76 -21.89
C GLY A 135 -17.88 20.94 -22.43
N TYR A 136 -17.35 22.15 -22.24
CA TYR A 136 -18.03 23.39 -22.68
C TYR A 136 -17.91 23.64 -24.19
N GLY A 137 -17.03 22.91 -24.88
CA GLY A 137 -16.74 23.11 -26.30
C GLY A 137 -15.88 24.36 -26.54
N THR A 138 -14.90 24.23 -27.41
CA THR A 138 -14.06 25.34 -27.90
C THR A 138 -13.80 25.16 -29.39
N ASP A 139 -13.19 26.16 -30.05
CA ASP A 139 -12.83 26.04 -31.47
C ASP A 139 -11.91 24.84 -31.75
N CYS A 140 -10.95 24.57 -30.85
CA CYS A 140 -10.06 23.40 -30.95
C CYS A 140 -10.72 22.07 -30.52
N TYR A 141 -11.76 22.14 -29.70
CA TYR A 141 -12.41 21.00 -29.06
C TYR A 141 -13.94 21.15 -29.13
N PRO A 142 -14.56 21.06 -30.32
CA PRO A 142 -15.96 21.45 -30.49
C PRO A 142 -16.94 20.42 -29.91
N ARG A 143 -16.51 19.19 -29.65
CA ARG A 143 -17.38 18.17 -29.03
C ARG A 143 -17.64 18.54 -27.56
N ARG A 144 -18.92 18.63 -27.21
CA ARG A 144 -19.39 18.92 -25.84
C ARG A 144 -19.75 17.69 -25.02
N HIS A 145 -20.04 16.57 -25.68
CA HIS A 145 -20.41 15.32 -25.01
C HIS A 145 -19.87 14.10 -25.76
N LEU A 146 -19.45 13.10 -24.98
CA LEU A 146 -18.98 11.80 -25.44
C LEU A 146 -19.50 10.73 -24.48
N GLU A 147 -20.11 9.69 -25.02
CA GLU A 147 -20.49 8.48 -24.31
C GLU A 147 -20.03 7.29 -25.15
N THR A 148 -19.19 6.43 -24.59
CA THR A 148 -18.61 5.28 -25.30
C THR A 148 -18.19 4.18 -24.33
N TRP A 149 -17.85 3.00 -24.86
CA TRP A 149 -17.20 1.92 -24.13
C TRP A 149 -15.72 1.88 -24.47
N ILE A 150 -14.88 1.66 -23.46
CA ILE A 150 -13.43 1.52 -23.59
C ILE A 150 -12.96 0.30 -22.81
N THR A 151 -11.82 -0.25 -23.20
CA THR A 151 -11.02 -1.22 -22.45
C THR A 151 -9.66 -0.62 -22.11
N LEU A 152 -8.87 -1.28 -21.26
CA LEU A 152 -7.52 -0.83 -20.93
C LEU A 152 -6.60 -0.74 -22.18
N GLN A 153 -6.86 -1.57 -23.20
CA GLN A 153 -6.12 -1.58 -24.46
C GLN A 153 -6.43 -0.35 -25.33
N ASP A 154 -7.61 0.26 -25.18
CA ASP A 154 -8.03 1.44 -25.94
C ASP A 154 -7.45 2.76 -25.36
N ILE A 155 -6.93 2.72 -24.12
CA ILE A 155 -6.38 3.89 -23.41
C ILE A 155 -4.91 4.06 -23.81
N ASN A 156 -4.44 5.28 -24.08
CA ASN A 156 -3.05 5.55 -24.45
C ASN A 156 -2.12 5.28 -23.26
N GLU A 157 -2.29 6.03 -22.18
CA GLU A 157 -1.55 5.91 -20.93
C GLU A 157 -2.50 5.55 -19.78
N ALA A 158 -2.14 4.54 -19.00
CA ALA A 158 -2.88 4.10 -17.83
C ALA A 158 -1.90 3.92 -16.66
N ILE A 159 -1.68 4.99 -15.90
CA ILE A 159 -0.65 5.05 -14.87
C ILE A 159 -1.33 4.87 -13.51
N LEU A 160 -1.03 3.76 -12.82
CA LEU A 160 -1.37 3.63 -11.40
C LEU A 160 -0.45 4.58 -10.63
N PHE A 161 -1.04 5.55 -9.94
CA PHE A 161 -0.31 6.45 -9.06
C PHE A 161 -0.95 6.41 -7.67
N ASN A 162 -0.19 5.87 -6.73
CA ASN A 162 -0.62 5.68 -5.37
C ASN A 162 0.15 6.65 -4.48
N PRO A 163 -0.43 7.79 -4.08
CA PRO A 163 0.29 8.79 -3.31
C PRO A 163 0.66 8.32 -1.89
N ARG A 164 0.14 7.17 -1.42
CA ARG A 164 0.46 6.62 -0.10
C ARG A 164 0.06 5.16 0.01
N ASN A 165 1.03 4.27 0.08
CA ASN A 165 0.88 2.82 0.18
C ASN A 165 1.91 2.25 1.15
N ALA A 166 1.85 0.94 1.39
CA ALA A 166 2.85 0.19 2.16
C ALA A 166 3.24 0.87 3.47
N TYR A 167 2.25 1.21 4.30
CA TYR A 167 2.47 1.76 5.64
C TYR A 167 3.47 0.89 6.41
N GLN A 168 4.46 1.52 7.01
CA GLN A 168 5.55 0.83 7.68
C GLN A 168 5.05 0.01 8.87
N ASN A 169 4.26 0.64 9.74
CA ASN A 169 3.49 -0.06 10.76
C ASN A 169 2.11 0.61 10.86
N TYR A 170 1.21 0.04 11.64
CA TYR A 170 -0.17 0.48 11.75
C TYR A 170 -0.76 0.16 13.12
N GLY A 171 -1.75 0.93 13.58
CA GLY A 171 -2.43 0.67 14.85
C GLY A 171 -3.44 -0.48 14.78
N VAL A 172 -3.72 -1.10 15.93
CA VAL A 172 -4.77 -2.11 16.11
C VAL A 172 -6.05 -1.42 16.53
N ALA A 173 -7.15 -1.72 15.85
CA ALA A 173 -8.43 -1.09 16.07
C ALA A 173 -9.33 -1.95 16.96
N VAL A 174 -9.84 -1.38 18.05
CA VAL A 174 -10.91 -1.98 18.87
C VAL A 174 -12.05 -0.98 19.06
N ASN A 175 -13.15 -1.44 19.65
CA ASN A 175 -14.32 -0.62 19.93
C ASN A 175 -14.75 -0.80 21.38
N THR A 176 -14.53 0.21 22.22
CA THR A 176 -14.90 0.15 23.65
C THR A 176 -16.38 0.44 23.90
N SER A 177 -17.08 1.04 22.94
CA SER A 177 -18.49 1.43 23.05
C SER A 177 -19.47 0.24 23.12
N ASN A 178 -20.75 0.53 23.34
CA ASN A 178 -21.83 -0.46 23.44
C ASN A 178 -22.51 -0.80 22.11
N LYS A 179 -22.09 -0.20 20.98
CA LYS A 179 -22.67 -0.42 19.64
C LYS A 179 -21.62 -0.84 18.63
N THR A 180 -22.01 -1.60 17.60
CA THR A 180 -21.12 -1.94 16.49
C THR A 180 -20.75 -0.68 15.72
N ILE A 181 -19.48 -0.54 15.35
CA ILE A 181 -19.00 0.53 14.48
C ILE A 181 -18.39 -0.04 13.20
N TYR A 182 -18.45 0.75 12.15
CA TYR A 182 -18.05 0.39 10.80
C TYR A 182 -16.92 1.31 10.36
N THR A 183 -15.74 0.76 10.13
CA THR A 183 -14.51 1.54 9.95
C THR A 183 -13.73 1.03 8.74
N TYR A 184 -12.70 1.76 8.35
CA TYR A 184 -11.72 1.26 7.37
C TYR A 184 -10.92 0.07 7.92
N MET A 185 -10.94 -0.14 9.23
CA MET A 185 -10.40 -1.33 9.89
C MET A 185 -11.42 -2.49 9.95
N GLY A 186 -12.48 -2.42 9.16
CA GLY A 186 -13.58 -3.37 9.15
C GLY A 186 -14.61 -3.11 10.25
N VAL A 187 -15.44 -4.13 10.50
CA VAL A 187 -16.50 -4.10 11.52
C VAL A 187 -15.89 -4.35 12.89
N LEU A 188 -16.12 -3.43 13.83
CA LEU A 188 -15.66 -3.55 15.21
C LEU A 188 -16.85 -3.73 16.15
N LYS A 189 -16.92 -4.88 16.81
CA LYS A 189 -17.99 -5.28 17.71
C LYS A 189 -17.91 -4.51 19.03
N PRO A 190 -19.06 -4.26 19.68
CA PRO A 190 -19.12 -3.58 20.97
C PRO A 190 -18.21 -4.19 22.03
N ARG A 191 -17.79 -3.38 23.00
CA ARG A 191 -17.11 -3.80 24.25
C ARG A 191 -15.86 -4.66 24.01
N MET A 192 -15.07 -4.29 23.01
CA MET A 192 -13.87 -4.97 22.54
C MET A 192 -14.16 -6.40 22.07
N GLY A 193 -15.26 -6.60 21.36
CA GLY A 193 -15.64 -7.93 20.85
C GLY A 193 -14.73 -8.47 19.73
N ASN A 194 -13.90 -7.62 19.13
CA ASN A 194 -12.79 -8.00 18.26
C ASN A 194 -11.75 -6.87 18.16
N ALA A 195 -10.56 -7.23 17.68
CA ALA A 195 -9.46 -6.33 17.34
C ALA A 195 -9.04 -6.54 15.88
N SER A 196 -9.04 -5.48 15.08
CA SER A 196 -8.64 -5.57 13.67
C SER A 196 -7.26 -4.94 13.46
N TYR A 197 -6.43 -5.53 12.61
CA TYR A 197 -5.09 -5.03 12.32
C TYR A 197 -4.72 -5.21 10.84
N SER A 198 -3.71 -4.48 10.36
CA SER A 198 -3.25 -4.54 8.97
C SER A 198 -1.73 -4.44 8.89
N THR A 199 -1.10 -5.51 8.43
CA THR A 199 0.31 -5.60 8.00
C THR A 199 0.60 -7.03 7.54
N SER A 200 1.66 -7.24 6.78
CA SER A 200 2.26 -8.57 6.56
C SER A 200 3.36 -8.89 7.58
N GLY A 201 3.57 -8.03 8.58
CA GLY A 201 4.44 -8.34 9.73
C GLY A 201 5.90 -8.49 9.30
N GLN A 202 6.54 -9.60 9.65
CA GLN A 202 7.91 -9.90 9.22
C GLN A 202 8.11 -9.92 7.69
N LEU A 203 7.06 -10.06 6.88
CA LEU A 203 7.14 -9.96 5.41
C LEU A 203 7.04 -8.51 4.89
N SER A 204 6.71 -7.53 5.74
CA SER A 204 6.43 -6.16 5.32
C SER A 204 7.68 -5.44 4.81
N PRO A 205 7.64 -4.81 3.62
CA PRO A 205 8.78 -4.12 3.04
C PRO A 205 9.48 -3.12 3.97
N LEU A 206 8.74 -2.16 4.51
CA LEU A 206 9.33 -1.08 5.32
C LEU A 206 9.67 -1.51 6.75
N LEU A 207 9.19 -2.67 7.23
CA LEU A 207 9.63 -3.23 8.51
C LEU A 207 10.99 -3.91 8.38
N ASN A 208 11.31 -4.42 7.19
CA ASN A 208 12.61 -4.99 6.83
C ASN A 208 13.66 -3.93 6.45
N ASP A 209 13.23 -2.68 6.26
CA ASP A 209 14.10 -1.50 6.09
C ASP A 209 13.62 -0.34 6.99
N PRO A 210 13.73 -0.49 8.33
CA PRO A 210 13.07 0.39 9.30
C PRO A 210 13.53 1.85 9.22
N TYR A 211 14.72 2.09 8.67
CA TYR A 211 15.36 3.40 8.52
C TYR A 211 15.50 3.85 7.06
N TYR A 212 14.87 3.15 6.11
CA TYR A 212 14.89 3.49 4.67
C TYR A 212 16.31 3.56 4.08
N ARG A 213 17.20 2.65 4.52
CA ARG A 213 18.61 2.60 4.10
C ARG A 213 18.77 2.12 2.66
N THR A 214 17.80 1.36 2.15
CA THR A 214 17.83 0.77 0.82
C THR A 214 16.68 1.25 -0.06
N ILE A 215 15.53 1.54 0.54
CA ILE A 215 14.34 1.98 -0.17
C ILE A 215 14.36 3.50 -0.30
N GLY A 216 14.38 3.98 -1.54
CA GLY A 216 14.35 5.39 -1.92
C GLY A 216 13.64 5.65 -3.25
N ILE A 217 13.66 6.90 -3.71
CA ILE A 217 13.09 7.31 -4.99
C ILE A 217 13.79 6.54 -6.12
N GLY A 218 13.00 5.94 -7.01
CA GLY A 218 13.51 5.11 -8.12
C GLY A 218 13.70 3.64 -7.77
N THR A 219 13.48 3.23 -6.52
CA THR A 219 13.51 1.79 -6.15
C THR A 219 12.47 1.03 -6.97
N ARG A 220 12.92 0.07 -7.76
CA ARG A 220 12.09 -0.83 -8.55
C ARG A 220 11.39 -1.84 -7.65
N VAL A 221 10.10 -2.05 -7.87
CA VAL A 221 9.25 -2.88 -7.02
C VAL A 221 8.35 -3.79 -7.86
N PHE A 222 7.86 -4.86 -7.26
CA PHE A 222 6.66 -5.54 -7.71
C PHE A 222 5.46 -4.67 -7.30
N LEU A 223 4.61 -4.29 -8.27
CA LEU A 223 3.41 -3.50 -8.03
C LEU A 223 2.25 -4.03 -8.86
N GLY A 224 1.20 -4.51 -8.21
CA GLY A 224 -0.02 -4.94 -8.89
C GLY A 224 0.17 -6.10 -9.88
N GLY A 225 1.23 -6.90 -9.75
CA GLY A 225 1.55 -7.97 -10.70
C GLY A 225 2.52 -7.57 -11.82
N GLY A 226 2.84 -6.28 -11.93
CA GLY A 226 3.83 -5.75 -12.87
C GLY A 226 5.02 -5.12 -12.17
N ILE A 227 5.81 -4.37 -12.94
CA ILE A 227 6.92 -3.56 -12.41
C ILE A 227 6.39 -2.17 -12.08
N GLY A 228 6.75 -1.67 -10.90
CA GLY A 228 6.55 -0.29 -10.49
C GLY A 228 7.81 0.31 -9.88
N TYR A 229 7.69 1.54 -9.41
CA TYR A 229 8.76 2.28 -8.77
C TYR A 229 8.26 3.08 -7.58
N VAL A 230 9.14 3.30 -6.61
CA VAL A 230 8.94 4.31 -5.58
C VAL A 230 9.11 5.69 -6.21
N ALA A 231 8.00 6.43 -6.30
CA ALA A 231 7.99 7.78 -6.85
C ALA A 231 8.42 8.83 -5.81
N TRP A 232 8.09 8.59 -4.54
CA TRP A 232 8.37 9.49 -3.41
C TRP A 232 8.14 8.78 -2.06
N HIS A 233 8.34 9.47 -0.94
CA HIS A 233 8.08 8.92 0.40
C HIS A 233 6.59 8.76 0.75
N GLY A 234 5.66 9.28 -0.06
CA GLY A 234 4.22 9.14 0.17
C GLY A 234 3.62 10.17 1.13
N THR A 235 2.33 10.47 0.97
CA THR A 235 1.63 11.38 1.89
C THR A 235 1.53 10.74 3.28
N GLN A 236 1.53 11.57 4.33
CA GLN A 236 1.55 11.14 5.74
C GLN A 236 2.76 10.28 6.14
N HIS A 237 3.85 10.29 5.37
CA HIS A 237 5.09 9.67 5.79
C HIS A 237 5.60 10.32 7.07
N ASN A 238 5.73 9.53 8.15
CA ASN A 238 6.20 10.01 9.44
C ASN A 238 7.25 9.04 10.02
N PRO A 239 8.55 9.30 9.81
CA PRO A 239 9.62 8.46 10.32
C PRO A 239 9.94 8.73 11.79
N SER A 240 9.45 9.84 12.35
CA SER A 240 9.81 10.38 13.67
C SER A 240 8.91 9.86 14.81
N VAL A 241 8.15 8.80 14.57
CA VAL A 241 7.34 8.16 15.62
C VAL A 241 8.19 7.31 16.57
N ALA A 242 7.61 6.93 17.71
CA ALA A 242 8.25 6.04 18.67
C ALA A 242 8.65 4.70 18.04
N ARG A 243 9.84 4.21 18.41
CA ARG A 243 10.46 2.97 17.90
C ARG A 243 10.91 2.08 19.05
N GLY A 244 10.94 0.77 18.81
CA GLY A 244 11.51 -0.22 19.74
C GLY A 244 13.04 -0.24 19.71
N GLU A 245 13.64 -1.10 20.53
CA GLU A 245 15.11 -1.26 20.61
C GLU A 245 15.72 -1.75 19.28
N ASN A 246 14.96 -2.52 18.50
CA ASN A 246 15.31 -2.97 17.14
C ASN A 246 15.09 -1.90 16.05
N GLY A 247 14.71 -0.68 16.43
CA GLY A 247 14.49 0.43 15.50
C GLY A 247 13.15 0.41 14.76
N VAL A 248 12.36 -0.64 14.92
CA VAL A 248 11.04 -0.80 14.29
C VAL A 248 10.05 0.17 14.95
N PRO A 249 9.25 0.95 14.19
CA PRO A 249 8.26 1.85 14.76
C PRO A 249 7.17 1.08 15.50
N THR A 250 6.61 1.64 16.58
CA THR A 250 5.57 0.99 17.39
C THR A 250 4.16 1.52 17.11
N THR A 251 3.99 2.32 16.05
CA THR A 251 2.71 2.92 15.62
C THR A 251 2.79 3.24 14.11
N GLY A 252 1.73 3.82 13.54
CA GLY A 252 1.73 4.32 12.16
C GLY A 252 2.92 5.23 11.85
N ALA A 253 3.73 4.88 10.85
CA ALA A 253 5.00 5.53 10.56
C ALA A 253 5.15 5.92 9.07
N GLY A 254 6.26 5.57 8.43
CA GLY A 254 6.49 5.88 7.02
C GLY A 254 5.51 5.20 6.06
N THR A 255 5.46 5.74 4.85
CA THR A 255 4.68 5.21 3.72
C THR A 255 5.54 5.23 2.45
N LEU A 256 4.98 4.80 1.32
CA LEU A 256 5.58 4.92 -0.01
C LEU A 256 4.58 5.57 -0.98
N ALA A 257 5.04 6.49 -1.83
CA ALA A 257 4.33 6.81 -3.06
C ALA A 257 4.81 5.88 -4.17
N LEU A 258 3.89 5.21 -4.85
CA LEU A 258 4.20 4.21 -5.87
C LEU A 258 3.62 4.62 -7.22
N ILE A 259 4.37 4.35 -8.28
CA ILE A 259 3.95 4.58 -9.66
C ILE A 259 4.21 3.32 -10.49
N GLY A 260 3.28 2.99 -11.39
CA GLY A 260 3.44 1.87 -12.32
C GLY A 260 2.44 1.91 -13.46
N ASP A 261 2.69 1.07 -14.46
CA ASP A 261 1.84 0.96 -15.65
C ASP A 261 0.75 -0.11 -15.44
N LEU A 262 -0.52 0.30 -15.43
CA LEU A 262 -1.66 -0.61 -15.26
C LEU A 262 -1.70 -1.69 -16.35
N LYS A 263 -1.15 -1.44 -17.54
CA LYS A 263 -1.15 -2.40 -18.66
C LYS A 263 -0.29 -3.64 -18.38
N GLN A 264 0.59 -3.58 -17.38
CA GLN A 264 1.43 -4.70 -16.94
C GLN A 264 0.87 -5.42 -15.71
N MET A 265 -0.24 -4.93 -15.16
CA MET A 265 -0.78 -5.39 -13.88
C MET A 265 -1.85 -6.47 -14.09
N SER A 266 -2.26 -7.11 -13.00
CA SER A 266 -3.21 -8.22 -13.01
C SER A 266 -4.32 -7.99 -11.98
N PRO A 267 -5.58 -8.39 -12.27
CA PRO A 267 -6.64 -8.32 -11.29
C PRO A 267 -6.34 -9.19 -10.06
N ASN A 268 -5.46 -10.20 -10.15
CA ASN A 268 -5.05 -10.98 -8.97
C ASN A 268 -4.37 -10.16 -7.87
N TRP A 269 -3.82 -8.99 -8.24
CA TRP A 269 -3.00 -8.14 -7.39
C TRP A 269 -3.55 -6.72 -7.24
N LEU A 270 -4.60 -6.37 -8.00
CA LEU A 270 -5.39 -5.15 -7.88
C LEU A 270 -6.87 -5.52 -7.79
N ARG A 271 -7.43 -5.49 -6.58
CA ARG A 271 -8.82 -5.89 -6.32
C ARG A 271 -9.62 -4.72 -5.76
N GLY A 272 -10.73 -4.38 -6.39
CA GLY A 272 -11.74 -3.53 -5.78
C GLY A 272 -12.28 -4.18 -4.52
N VAL A 273 -12.42 -3.40 -3.45
CA VAL A 273 -12.94 -3.89 -2.17
C VAL A 273 -13.99 -2.93 -1.62
N SER A 274 -14.96 -3.48 -0.91
CA SER A 274 -16.05 -2.73 -0.26
C SER A 274 -16.01 -2.94 1.25
N PHE A 275 -15.98 -1.85 1.99
CA PHE A 275 -16.08 -1.85 3.45
C PHE A 275 -17.46 -1.36 3.87
N LEU A 276 -18.25 -2.27 4.44
CA LEU A 276 -19.58 -1.99 4.98
C LEU A 276 -19.51 -0.80 5.93
N GLY A 277 -20.32 0.23 5.69
CA GLY A 277 -20.42 1.45 6.48
C GLY A 277 -19.27 2.45 6.33
N TYR A 278 -18.20 2.11 5.58
CA TYR A 278 -17.03 2.98 5.40
C TYR A 278 -16.83 3.48 3.96
N GLY A 279 -16.77 2.59 2.96
CA GLY A 279 -16.47 3.01 1.58
C GLY A 279 -15.92 1.91 0.67
N ALA A 280 -15.77 2.26 -0.62
CA ALA A 280 -14.99 1.46 -1.57
C ALA A 280 -13.49 1.78 -1.48
N SER A 281 -12.64 0.85 -1.88
CA SER A 281 -11.18 0.99 -1.89
C SER A 281 -10.55 0.01 -2.89
N LEU A 282 -9.22 -0.06 -2.91
CA LEU A 282 -8.43 -0.98 -3.72
C LEU A 282 -7.46 -1.76 -2.83
N ALA A 283 -7.46 -3.09 -2.92
CA ALA A 283 -6.40 -3.93 -2.37
C ALA A 283 -5.28 -4.07 -3.40
N VAL A 284 -4.04 -3.82 -2.96
CA VAL A 284 -2.87 -3.70 -3.83
C VAL A 284 -1.77 -4.63 -3.34
N GLY A 285 -1.21 -5.42 -4.26
CA GLY A 285 0.00 -6.22 -4.03
C GLY A 285 1.27 -5.42 -4.28
N ILE A 286 2.17 -5.40 -3.30
CA ILE A 286 3.45 -4.67 -3.35
C ILE A 286 4.54 -5.59 -2.82
N GLY A 287 5.65 -5.70 -3.55
CA GLY A 287 6.85 -6.41 -3.12
C GLY A 287 8.09 -5.57 -3.36
N VAL A 288 9.01 -5.56 -2.40
CA VAL A 288 10.23 -4.76 -2.48
C VAL A 288 11.44 -5.67 -2.20
N PRO A 289 12.46 -5.67 -3.07
CA PRO A 289 13.69 -6.38 -2.78
C PRO A 289 14.58 -5.51 -1.88
N ILE A 290 15.06 -6.10 -0.80
CA ILE A 290 16.03 -5.49 0.11
C ILE A 290 17.42 -6.04 -0.26
N PRO A 291 18.30 -5.22 -0.89
CA PRO A 291 19.66 -5.64 -1.18
C PRO A 291 20.47 -5.75 0.12
N ILE A 292 21.13 -6.88 0.34
CA ILE A 292 21.99 -7.07 1.50
C ILE A 292 23.37 -6.49 1.20
N LEU A 293 23.50 -5.20 1.48
CA LEU A 293 24.76 -4.46 1.28
C LEU A 293 25.73 -4.70 2.44
N ASN A 294 25.23 -4.86 3.66
CA ASN A 294 26.02 -5.09 4.87
C ASN A 294 25.24 -5.84 5.96
N GLU A 295 25.93 -6.11 7.08
CA GLU A 295 25.39 -6.84 8.23
C GLU A 295 24.20 -6.11 8.89
N GLU A 296 24.21 -4.77 8.93
CA GLU A 296 23.12 -4.00 9.57
C GLU A 296 21.80 -4.10 8.81
N ILE A 297 21.86 -4.11 7.48
CA ILE A 297 20.68 -4.34 6.63
C ILE A 297 20.18 -5.76 6.85
N LEU A 298 21.07 -6.77 6.87
CA LEU A 298 20.66 -8.16 7.11
C LEU A 298 19.94 -8.31 8.47
N VAL A 299 20.47 -7.70 9.53
CA VAL A 299 19.81 -7.71 10.86
C VAL A 299 18.39 -7.15 10.76
N SER A 300 18.22 -6.05 10.02
CA SER A 300 16.90 -5.43 9.83
C SER A 300 15.91 -6.34 9.10
N THR A 301 16.40 -7.19 8.20
CA THR A 301 15.56 -8.15 7.46
C THR A 301 15.20 -9.42 8.24
N ALA A 302 15.87 -9.68 9.36
CA ALA A 302 15.65 -10.87 10.18
C ALA A 302 14.64 -10.63 11.32
N VAL A 303 13.89 -9.53 11.27
CA VAL A 303 12.89 -9.17 12.28
C VAL A 303 11.76 -10.19 12.31
N THR A 304 11.39 -10.65 13.50
CA THR A 304 10.28 -11.59 13.69
C THR A 304 9.02 -10.87 14.18
N ASP A 305 7.85 -11.45 13.95
CA ASP A 305 6.61 -10.84 14.45
C ASP A 305 6.49 -10.75 15.97
N ALA A 306 7.30 -11.51 16.71
CA ALA A 306 7.40 -11.38 18.16
C ALA A 306 8.11 -10.08 18.57
N GLU A 307 8.94 -9.52 17.68
CA GLU A 307 9.73 -8.30 17.91
C GLU A 307 9.10 -7.06 17.28
N ILE A 308 8.03 -7.23 16.51
CA ILE A 308 7.29 -6.12 15.89
C ILE A 308 6.07 -5.82 16.77
N TYR A 309 6.13 -4.69 17.46
CA TYR A 309 5.06 -4.22 18.34
C TYR A 309 4.22 -3.12 17.68
N THR A 310 2.97 -3.01 18.11
CA THR A 310 2.08 -1.91 17.77
C THR A 310 1.15 -1.55 18.92
N THR A 311 0.39 -0.46 18.78
CA THR A 311 -0.54 0.08 19.76
C THR A 311 -1.98 -0.29 19.46
N VAL A 312 -2.74 -0.58 20.51
CA VAL A 312 -4.19 -0.79 20.46
C VAL A 312 -4.90 0.53 20.73
N VAL A 313 -5.79 0.93 19.83
CA VAL A 313 -6.49 2.22 19.84
C VAL A 313 -8.00 1.99 19.79
N ASP A 314 -8.75 2.76 20.58
CA ASP A 314 -10.22 2.76 20.48
C ASP A 314 -10.71 3.59 19.29
N TYR A 315 -11.43 2.94 18.39
CA TYR A 315 -12.01 3.58 17.21
C TYR A 315 -13.38 4.19 17.46
N SER A 316 -13.94 4.00 18.66
CA SER A 316 -15.25 4.55 19.02
C SER A 316 -15.20 5.99 19.53
N SER A 317 -14.09 6.40 20.18
CA SER A 317 -13.87 7.79 20.60
C SER A 317 -12.43 8.27 20.32
N ALA A 318 -11.40 7.54 20.75
CA ALA A 318 -10.03 8.06 20.71
C ALA A 318 -9.55 8.38 19.29
N TYR A 319 -9.73 7.46 18.33
CA TYR A 319 -9.35 7.67 16.94
C TYR A 319 -10.10 8.85 16.26
N PRO A 320 -11.45 8.88 16.21
CA PRO A 320 -12.17 9.97 15.54
C PRO A 320 -11.95 11.35 16.19
N GLU A 321 -11.73 11.40 17.51
CA GLU A 321 -11.44 12.64 18.23
C GLU A 321 -9.94 12.98 18.28
N ARG A 322 -9.08 12.15 17.65
CA ARG A 322 -7.63 12.32 17.59
C ARG A 322 -6.96 12.42 18.97
N LYS A 323 -7.48 11.67 19.95
CA LYS A 323 -6.89 11.56 21.29
C LYS A 323 -5.64 10.69 21.23
N PRO A 324 -4.59 10.99 22.01
CA PRO A 324 -3.35 10.19 22.04
C PRO A 324 -3.48 8.87 22.82
N GLU A 325 -4.69 8.51 23.25
CA GLU A 325 -4.94 7.37 24.13
C GLU A 325 -4.60 6.04 23.45
N VAL A 326 -3.83 5.22 24.16
CA VAL A 326 -3.45 3.86 23.77
C VAL A 326 -3.91 2.92 24.86
N LEU A 327 -4.70 1.91 24.48
CA LEU A 327 -5.27 0.92 25.41
C LEU A 327 -4.27 -0.19 25.78
N GLY A 328 -3.24 -0.38 24.97
CA GLY A 328 -2.21 -1.39 25.19
C GLY A 328 -1.22 -1.48 24.04
N LYS A 329 -0.18 -2.30 24.22
CA LYS A 329 0.78 -2.68 23.19
C LYS A 329 0.72 -4.19 22.99
N VAL A 330 0.80 -4.63 21.74
CA VAL A 330 0.78 -6.04 21.35
C VAL A 330 1.78 -6.29 20.23
N SER A 331 2.33 -7.49 20.18
CA SER A 331 3.18 -7.95 19.08
C SER A 331 2.35 -8.52 17.93
N TYR A 332 2.91 -8.56 16.72
CA TYR A 332 2.25 -9.24 15.60
C TYR A 332 2.19 -10.76 15.77
N ALA A 333 3.08 -11.36 16.56
CA ALA A 333 2.98 -12.77 16.94
C ALA A 333 1.69 -13.03 17.75
N GLU A 334 1.39 -12.19 18.74
CA GLU A 334 0.14 -12.27 19.49
C GLU A 334 -1.07 -12.02 18.60
N LEU A 335 -1.04 -10.99 17.75
CA LEU A 335 -2.14 -10.69 16.83
C LEU A 335 -2.44 -11.84 15.86
N ARG A 336 -1.43 -12.57 15.41
CA ARG A 336 -1.60 -13.73 14.51
C ARG A 336 -1.97 -15.02 15.21
N SER A 337 -1.82 -15.09 16.53
CA SER A 337 -2.33 -16.23 17.31
C SER A 337 -3.86 -16.33 17.27
N GLY A 338 -4.54 -15.25 16.91
CA GLY A 338 -6.00 -15.17 16.78
C GLY A 338 -6.71 -14.54 17.97
N VAL A 339 -6.02 -14.36 19.10
CA VAL A 339 -6.55 -13.74 20.32
C VAL A 339 -5.46 -12.93 21.01
N ILE A 340 -5.79 -11.75 21.53
CA ILE A 340 -4.92 -10.97 22.41
C ILE A 340 -5.56 -10.78 23.78
N LYS A 341 -4.73 -10.58 24.81
CA LYS A 341 -5.20 -10.15 26.14
C LYS A 341 -5.15 -8.64 26.25
N LEU A 342 -6.32 -8.01 26.43
CA LEU A 342 -6.44 -6.57 26.58
C LEU A 342 -7.31 -6.26 27.80
N GLN A 343 -6.77 -5.53 28.77
CA GLN A 343 -7.48 -5.15 30.01
C GLN A 343 -8.13 -6.36 30.73
N GLY A 344 -7.42 -7.49 30.77
CA GLY A 344 -7.91 -8.72 31.39
C GLY A 344 -8.97 -9.49 30.60
N LYS A 345 -9.25 -9.11 29.35
CA LYS A 345 -10.19 -9.80 28.45
C LYS A 345 -9.46 -10.41 27.26
N ASP A 346 -9.94 -11.57 26.83
CA ASP A 346 -9.54 -12.18 25.57
C ASP A 346 -10.32 -11.52 24.42
N VAL A 347 -9.59 -10.96 23.46
CA VAL A 347 -10.15 -10.23 22.31
C VAL A 347 -9.73 -10.96 21.03
N PRO A 348 -10.67 -11.54 20.27
CA PRO A 348 -10.37 -12.16 18.98
C PRO A 348 -9.79 -11.15 17.99
N THR A 349 -8.77 -11.55 17.24
CA THR A 349 -8.09 -10.68 16.28
C THR A 349 -8.49 -10.99 14.84
N THR A 350 -8.43 -10.01 13.95
CA THR A 350 -8.75 -10.18 12.53
C THR A 350 -7.81 -9.37 11.64
N PRO A 351 -7.02 -10.02 10.75
CA PRO A 351 -6.17 -9.31 9.80
C PRO A 351 -6.99 -8.76 8.63
N LEU A 352 -6.62 -7.57 8.14
CA LEU A 352 -7.17 -6.97 6.91
C LEU A 352 -6.25 -7.12 5.70
N SER A 353 -4.99 -7.45 5.94
CA SER A 353 -4.01 -7.81 4.93
C SER A 353 -3.93 -9.33 4.80
N SER A 354 -3.70 -9.83 3.59
CA SER A 354 -3.52 -11.25 3.35
C SER A 354 -2.05 -11.64 3.46
N TYR A 355 -1.72 -12.36 4.53
CA TYR A 355 -0.37 -12.90 4.73
C TYR A 355 -0.01 -13.93 3.65
N ALA A 356 -0.95 -14.78 3.25
CA ALA A 356 -0.74 -15.77 2.19
C ALA A 356 -0.38 -15.09 0.85
N LYS A 357 -1.08 -14.00 0.49
CA LYS A 357 -0.77 -13.21 -0.70
C LYS A 357 0.56 -12.46 -0.58
N ALA A 358 0.90 -11.96 0.61
CA ALA A 358 2.21 -11.34 0.86
C ALA A 358 3.36 -12.34 0.63
N ARG A 359 3.21 -13.58 1.10
CA ARG A 359 4.17 -14.67 0.86
C ARG A 359 4.28 -15.01 -0.63
N GLU A 360 3.15 -15.12 -1.32
CA GLU A 360 3.11 -15.35 -2.78
C GLU A 360 3.87 -14.25 -3.54
N ILE A 361 3.67 -12.98 -3.17
CA ILE A 361 4.41 -11.84 -3.76
C ILE A 361 5.91 -11.95 -3.52
N ALA A 362 6.34 -12.25 -2.29
CA ALA A 362 7.76 -12.39 -1.96
C ALA A 362 8.41 -13.51 -2.80
N GLN A 363 7.72 -14.64 -2.97
CA GLN A 363 8.20 -15.74 -3.80
C GLN A 363 8.26 -15.37 -5.30
N ILE A 364 7.23 -14.71 -5.85
CA ILE A 364 7.24 -14.24 -7.25
C ILE A 364 8.43 -13.29 -7.48
N LEU A 365 8.64 -12.34 -6.57
CA LEU A 365 9.76 -11.40 -6.68
C LEU A 365 11.10 -12.12 -6.57
N LYS A 366 11.22 -13.12 -5.68
CA LYS A 366 12.40 -13.98 -5.59
C LYS A 366 12.67 -14.69 -6.91
N GLU A 367 11.67 -15.29 -7.52
CA GLU A 367 11.79 -15.95 -8.82
C GLU A 367 12.25 -14.99 -9.92
N TRP A 368 11.65 -13.79 -10.00
CA TRP A 368 12.03 -12.78 -10.99
C TRP A 368 13.48 -12.30 -10.86
N ILE A 369 13.99 -12.23 -9.63
CA ILE A 369 15.39 -11.85 -9.40
C ILE A 369 16.30 -13.04 -9.69
N SER A 370 15.98 -14.23 -9.18
CA SER A 370 16.80 -15.43 -9.39
C SER A 370 16.94 -15.81 -10.88
N ASN A 371 15.93 -15.54 -11.71
CA ASN A 371 15.99 -15.82 -13.14
C ASN A 371 16.57 -14.66 -13.99
N GLY A 372 16.93 -13.53 -13.38
CA GLY A 372 17.51 -12.36 -14.05
C GLY A 372 16.52 -11.46 -14.80
N SER A 373 15.22 -11.71 -14.73
CA SER A 373 14.18 -10.84 -15.34
C SER A 373 13.94 -9.54 -14.56
N PHE A 374 14.40 -9.49 -13.31
CA PHE A 374 14.32 -8.32 -12.44
C PHE A 374 15.69 -7.97 -11.86
N LEU A 375 16.20 -6.81 -12.24
CA LEU A 375 17.39 -6.18 -11.67
C LEU A 375 16.98 -5.12 -10.65
N LEU A 376 17.77 -5.03 -9.59
CA LEU A 376 17.63 -4.02 -8.56
C LEU A 376 18.09 -2.66 -9.08
N THR A 377 17.60 -1.59 -8.47
CA THR A 377 17.94 -0.21 -8.83
C THR A 377 18.48 0.51 -7.62
N GLU A 378 19.51 1.33 -7.82
CA GLU A 378 19.95 2.26 -6.79
C GLU A 378 18.93 3.39 -6.63
N PRO A 379 18.58 3.77 -5.39
CA PRO A 379 17.72 4.91 -5.16
C PRO A 379 18.45 6.18 -5.60
N VAL A 380 17.78 7.02 -6.39
CA VAL A 380 18.31 8.34 -6.79
C VAL A 380 18.40 9.26 -5.57
N GLN A 381 17.52 9.06 -4.60
CA GLN A 381 17.53 9.75 -3.31
C GLN A 381 16.84 8.87 -2.26
N LEU A 382 17.44 8.75 -1.07
CA LEU A 382 16.86 8.05 0.07
C LEU A 382 15.64 8.80 0.61
N LEU A 383 14.71 8.05 1.21
CA LEU A 383 13.54 8.66 1.86
C LEU A 383 13.97 9.38 3.14
N PRO A 384 13.26 10.45 3.55
CA PRO A 384 13.51 11.08 4.84
C PRO A 384 13.41 10.06 5.99
N SER A 385 14.45 9.95 6.81
CA SER A 385 14.46 9.05 7.97
C SER A 385 14.27 9.84 9.27
N VAL A 386 14.57 9.22 10.42
CA VAL A 386 14.23 9.74 11.76
C VAL A 386 14.83 11.13 12.01
N GLU A 387 16.04 11.36 11.49
CA GLU A 387 16.79 12.62 11.55
C GLU A 387 16.11 13.78 10.80
N ALA A 388 15.15 13.51 9.92
CA ALA A 388 14.42 14.55 9.21
C ALA A 388 13.46 15.35 10.10
N GLY A 389 13.14 14.83 11.30
CA GLY A 389 12.30 15.54 12.28
C GLY A 389 10.93 15.96 11.74
N ILE A 390 10.29 15.10 10.93
CA ILE A 390 9.02 15.44 10.28
C ILE A 390 7.90 15.49 11.31
N GLU A 391 7.22 16.63 11.39
CA GLU A 391 6.02 16.82 12.19
C GLU A 391 4.78 16.92 11.29
N LEU A 392 3.79 16.05 11.53
CA LEU A 392 2.52 16.08 10.79
C LEU A 392 1.60 17.17 11.34
N LYS A 393 1.12 18.05 10.46
CA LYS A 393 0.21 19.14 10.83
C LYS A 393 -1.25 18.69 10.85
N SER A 394 -1.98 19.15 11.86
CA SER A 394 -3.45 19.08 11.90
C SER A 394 -4.08 20.21 11.10
N ILE A 395 -5.25 19.95 10.50
CA ILE A 395 -6.15 21.04 10.08
C ILE A 395 -6.80 21.68 11.33
N GLU A 396 -6.77 23.01 11.40
CA GLU A 396 -7.47 23.79 12.42
C GLU A 396 -8.83 24.23 11.87
N ILE A 397 -9.89 24.05 12.66
CA ILE A 397 -11.21 24.60 12.31
C ILE A 397 -11.19 26.09 12.68
N ARG A 398 -11.16 26.94 11.66
CA ARG A 398 -11.31 28.39 11.81
C ARG A 398 -12.72 28.76 11.43
N ASN A 399 -13.40 29.51 12.30
CA ASN A 399 -14.72 30.05 11.98
C ASN A 399 -14.55 31.07 10.85
N ASN A 400 -15.19 30.84 9.70
CA ASN A 400 -15.32 31.85 8.67
C ASN A 400 -16.38 32.85 9.16
N SER A 401 -15.92 33.90 9.83
CA SER A 401 -16.74 35.05 10.22
C SER A 401 -17.16 35.90 9.02
#